data_AF-A0A8T4DFC3-F1
#
_entry.id   AF-A0A8T4DFC3-F1
#
_cell.length_a   1.000
_cell.length_b   1.000
_cell.length_c   1.000
_cell.angle_alpha   90.00
_cell.angle_beta   90.00
_cell.angle_gamma   90.00
#
_symmetry.space_group_name_H-M   'P 1'
#
loop_
_entity.id
_entity.type
_entity.pdbx_description
1 polymer ?
#
loop_
_entity_poly.entity_id
_entity_poly.type
_entity_poly.pdbx_seq_one_letter_code
_entity_poly.pdbx_strand_id
1 'polypeptide(L)'
;MKNKMAVGIVLATLLVVIVAFSGCIEEETPAKVPETATQPPETKVIKDPIIHRAEPYLCEIVTEDINLRTQAASIVSGCPSGDKECQLNGLYRYVVENYDYYSDPRAGEYIQSPQDTMKIKGGDCEDLTILLSSLLENLGIKTYLVLTDTHAYCLACGVDTEDLWQYIEESIITQVSKDLGQKENRKVVIENGNLFVVEEKQQTFVLKEERVYYCGGDGSKFTSPIEYMKIKYDVSSSQPLTIYVVPSRAEFESMSEGQTFKHYPSCQNQDILQISDSCDGLTNYGGLILKNGNLGLFSNKDATVDLKIKFYFYLSPYEFLPNQKISYYELDNQKCIVLDATAGEYGYPGYDAKLEGKKIAIDPVTKEYHYLN
;
A
#
# COMPACT_ATOMS: atom_id res chain seq x y z
N MET A 1 -26.71 -20.24 -47.24
CA MET A 1 -26.17 -20.99 -48.40
C MET A 1 -24.99 -21.84 -47.94
N LYS A 2 -25.10 -23.17 -48.14
CA LYS A 2 -24.07 -24.23 -48.20
C LYS A 2 -23.10 -24.36 -47.00
N ASN A 3 -23.32 -25.26 -46.02
CA ASN A 3 -23.08 -26.73 -45.98
C ASN A 3 -21.63 -27.21 -46.22
N LYS A 4 -21.07 -27.88 -45.19
CA LYS A 4 -20.46 -29.24 -45.15
C LYS A 4 -20.20 -29.56 -43.65
N MET A 5 -20.95 -30.45 -42.96
CA MET A 5 -20.88 -31.93 -42.91
C MET A 5 -19.44 -32.47 -42.83
N ALA A 6 -19.05 -33.45 -42.00
CA ALA A 6 -19.66 -34.26 -40.93
C ALA A 6 -18.59 -35.23 -40.37
N VAL A 7 -18.94 -35.98 -39.30
CA VAL A 7 -18.42 -37.28 -38.81
C VAL A 7 -17.23 -37.19 -37.82
N GLY A 8 -17.25 -37.79 -36.61
CA GLY A 8 -18.13 -38.77 -35.94
C GLY A 8 -17.66 -38.95 -34.46
N ILE A 9 -18.13 -39.82 -33.57
CA ILE A 9 -19.22 -40.80 -33.46
C ILE A 9 -19.27 -41.10 -31.93
N VAL A 10 -20.49 -41.02 -31.35
CA VAL A 10 -21.14 -41.95 -30.40
C VAL A 10 -20.44 -42.38 -29.10
N LEU A 11 -21.11 -42.12 -27.97
CA LEU A 11 -21.50 -43.04 -26.87
C LEU A 11 -21.87 -42.15 -25.65
N ALA A 12 -22.87 -42.39 -24.82
CA ALA A 12 -24.08 -43.18 -24.83
C ALA A 12 -24.89 -42.62 -23.64
N THR A 13 -26.18 -42.40 -23.87
CA THR A 13 -27.22 -42.13 -22.88
C THR A 13 -27.22 -43.12 -21.71
N LEU A 14 -27.44 -42.66 -20.48
CA LEU A 14 -28.10 -43.49 -19.45
C LEU A 14 -29.00 -42.68 -18.50
N LEU A 15 -30.30 -42.86 -18.74
CA LEU A 15 -31.45 -42.97 -17.83
C LEU A 15 -31.55 -42.07 -16.59
N VAL A 16 -32.51 -41.15 -16.68
CA VAL A 16 -33.37 -40.73 -15.56
C VAL A 16 -34.31 -41.89 -15.21
N VAL A 17 -34.20 -42.40 -13.98
CA VAL A 17 -35.17 -43.33 -13.39
C VAL A 17 -35.96 -42.58 -12.33
N ILE A 18 -37.22 -42.29 -12.68
CA ILE A 18 -38.29 -41.97 -11.74
C ILE A 18 -38.76 -43.31 -11.18
N VAL A 19 -38.64 -43.50 -9.87
CA VAL A 19 -39.38 -44.56 -9.15
C VAL A 19 -40.22 -43.88 -8.08
N ALA A 20 -41.51 -43.83 -8.37
CA ALA A 20 -42.57 -43.73 -7.38
C ALA A 20 -43.00 -45.16 -7.03
N PHE A 21 -42.90 -45.54 -5.75
CA PHE A 21 -43.67 -46.60 -5.09
C PHE A 21 -43.74 -46.17 -3.61
N SER A 22 -44.92 -45.82 -3.12
CA SER A 22 -45.86 -46.74 -2.45
C SER A 22 -45.42 -47.10 -1.03
N GLY A 23 -46.08 -46.44 -0.07
CA GLY A 23 -46.54 -46.97 1.22
C GLY A 23 -45.60 -47.83 2.06
N CYS A 24 -45.30 -47.33 3.26
CA CYS A 24 -45.85 -47.91 4.48
C CYS A 24 -45.86 -46.84 5.59
N ILE A 25 -47.02 -46.73 6.24
CA ILE A 25 -47.28 -45.97 7.45
C ILE A 25 -46.89 -46.88 8.62
N GLU A 26 -46.18 -46.33 9.61
CA GLU A 26 -46.17 -46.89 10.95
C GLU A 26 -46.49 -45.74 11.92
N GLU A 27 -47.70 -45.80 12.47
CA GLU A 27 -48.16 -44.95 13.57
C GLU A 27 -47.43 -45.37 14.84
N GLU A 28 -46.60 -44.50 15.40
CA GLU A 28 -46.32 -44.57 16.83
C GLU A 28 -47.32 -43.69 17.58
N THR A 29 -48.22 -44.36 18.30
CA THR A 29 -49.13 -43.76 19.27
C THR A 29 -48.36 -42.98 20.36
N PRO A 30 -48.80 -41.76 20.74
CA PRO A 30 -48.10 -40.96 21.72
C PRO A 30 -48.32 -41.48 23.14
N ALA A 31 -47.22 -41.72 23.86
CA ALA A 31 -47.24 -41.99 25.29
C ALA A 31 -47.66 -40.72 26.05
N LYS A 32 -48.73 -40.86 26.83
CA LYS A 32 -49.30 -39.83 27.72
C LYS A 32 -48.45 -39.77 29.00
N VAL A 33 -47.77 -38.64 29.24
CA VAL A 33 -47.05 -38.34 30.49
C VAL A 33 -47.48 -36.94 30.97
N PRO A 34 -47.78 -36.75 32.27
CA PRO A 34 -48.71 -35.71 32.73
C PRO A 34 -48.11 -34.30 32.80
N GLU A 35 -48.96 -33.32 32.48
CA GLU A 35 -48.76 -31.90 32.80
C GLU A 35 -48.52 -31.73 34.30
N THR A 36 -47.31 -31.35 34.67
CA THR A 36 -47.07 -30.59 35.90
C THR A 36 -46.38 -29.31 35.48
N ALA A 37 -47.19 -28.27 35.30
CA ALA A 37 -46.75 -26.92 35.05
C ALA A 37 -45.90 -26.44 36.24
N THR A 38 -44.60 -26.34 36.02
CA THR A 38 -43.74 -25.49 36.84
C THR A 38 -43.17 -24.47 35.86
N GLN A 39 -43.73 -23.26 35.90
CA GLN A 39 -43.18 -22.14 35.15
C GLN A 39 -41.70 -21.96 35.54
N PRO A 40 -40.76 -21.92 34.59
CA PRO A 40 -39.41 -21.49 34.89
C PRO A 40 -39.50 -20.05 35.44
N PRO A 41 -38.76 -19.71 36.50
CA PRO A 41 -38.74 -18.34 36.98
C PRO A 41 -38.24 -17.44 35.84
N GLU A 42 -39.03 -16.41 35.50
CA GLU A 42 -38.60 -15.34 34.62
C GLU A 42 -37.34 -14.68 35.22
N THR A 43 -36.18 -15.12 34.76
CA THR A 43 -34.94 -14.39 34.94
C THR A 43 -35.06 -13.10 34.14
N LYS A 44 -35.27 -11.97 34.83
CA LYS A 44 -35.05 -10.65 34.26
C LYS A 44 -33.60 -10.55 33.80
N VAL A 45 -33.34 -10.89 32.53
CA VAL A 45 -32.06 -10.62 31.87
C VAL A 45 -32.03 -9.12 31.64
N ILE A 46 -31.46 -8.38 32.59
CA ILE A 46 -30.99 -7.03 32.30
C ILE A 46 -29.74 -7.21 31.44
N LYS A 47 -29.92 -7.32 30.11
CA LYS A 47 -28.80 -7.25 29.17
C LYS A 47 -28.23 -5.85 29.28
N ASP A 48 -26.92 -5.73 29.52
CA ASP A 48 -26.22 -4.44 29.49
C ASP A 48 -26.64 -3.68 28.21
N PRO A 49 -27.17 -2.44 28.31
CA PRO A 49 -27.72 -1.74 27.16
C PRO A 49 -26.68 -1.44 26.08
N ILE A 50 -25.41 -1.34 26.43
CA ILE A 50 -24.31 -1.12 25.48
C ILE A 50 -24.08 -2.40 24.69
N ILE A 51 -23.96 -3.53 25.39
CA ILE A 51 -23.80 -4.84 24.75
C ILE A 51 -25.03 -5.19 23.92
N HIS A 52 -26.23 -4.93 24.43
CA HIS A 52 -27.45 -5.18 23.66
C HIS A 52 -27.49 -4.40 22.34
N ARG A 53 -27.02 -3.15 22.32
CA ARG A 53 -26.92 -2.34 21.11
C ARG A 53 -25.82 -2.84 20.17
N ALA A 54 -24.69 -3.29 20.71
CA ALA A 54 -23.56 -3.76 19.93
C ALA A 54 -23.71 -5.20 19.42
N GLU A 55 -24.57 -5.99 20.04
CA GLU A 55 -24.74 -7.43 19.78
C GLU A 55 -24.87 -7.78 18.29
N PRO A 56 -25.68 -7.07 17.47
CA PRO A 56 -25.80 -7.38 16.05
C PRO A 56 -24.46 -7.35 15.29
N TYR A 57 -23.60 -6.38 15.60
CA TYR A 57 -22.27 -6.24 15.00
C TYR A 57 -21.30 -7.29 15.56
N LEU A 58 -21.32 -7.48 16.88
CA LEU A 58 -20.38 -8.39 17.55
C LEU A 58 -20.63 -9.87 17.17
N CYS A 59 -21.85 -10.23 16.77
CA CYS A 59 -22.17 -11.58 16.33
C CYS A 59 -21.62 -11.90 14.93
N GLU A 60 -21.39 -10.88 14.10
CA GLU A 60 -20.83 -11.05 12.75
C GLU A 60 -19.29 -11.07 12.75
N ILE A 61 -18.64 -10.66 13.84
CA ILE A 61 -17.18 -10.80 13.98
C ILE A 61 -16.83 -12.26 14.25
N VAL A 62 -16.24 -12.92 13.25
CA VAL A 62 -15.88 -14.33 13.31
C VAL A 62 -14.44 -14.50 13.75
N THR A 63 -14.22 -15.06 14.94
CA THR A 63 -12.87 -15.18 15.55
C THR A 63 -12.20 -16.54 15.36
N GLU A 64 -12.96 -17.56 14.95
CA GLU A 64 -12.47 -18.94 14.77
C GLU A 64 -13.07 -19.59 13.51
N ASP A 65 -12.50 -19.32 12.34
CA ASP A 65 -12.89 -19.91 11.06
C ASP A 65 -11.68 -20.24 10.19
N ILE A 66 -11.61 -21.49 9.72
CA ILE A 66 -10.46 -21.96 8.94
C ILE A 66 -10.34 -21.27 7.58
N ASN A 67 -11.44 -20.84 6.97
CA ASN A 67 -11.40 -20.21 5.66
C ASN A 67 -10.88 -18.78 5.78
N LEU A 68 -11.39 -18.00 6.75
CA LEU A 68 -10.90 -16.67 7.08
C LEU A 68 -9.43 -16.70 7.51
N ARG A 69 -9.04 -17.67 8.33
CA ARG A 69 -7.63 -17.86 8.72
C ARG A 69 -6.73 -18.16 7.52
N THR A 70 -7.17 -19.05 6.63
CA THR A 70 -6.41 -19.39 5.41
C THR A 70 -6.27 -18.18 4.50
N GLN A 71 -7.34 -17.40 4.34
CA GLN A 71 -7.32 -16.19 3.55
C GLN A 71 -6.42 -15.12 4.15
N ALA A 72 -6.53 -14.85 5.45
CA ALA A 72 -5.68 -13.90 6.15
C ALA A 72 -4.21 -14.29 6.02
N ALA A 73 -3.87 -15.57 6.24
CA ALA A 73 -2.51 -16.09 6.05
C ALA A 73 -2.00 -15.96 4.60
N SER A 74 -2.88 -16.10 3.61
CA SER A 74 -2.52 -15.87 2.20
C SER A 74 -2.20 -14.41 1.91
N ILE A 75 -2.99 -13.48 2.45
CA ILE A 75 -2.80 -12.03 2.27
C ILE A 75 -1.44 -11.61 2.83
N VAL A 76 -1.10 -12.09 4.02
CA VAL A 76 0.13 -11.72 4.74
C VAL A 76 1.28 -12.70 4.52
N SER A 77 1.23 -13.50 3.45
CA SER A 77 2.21 -14.56 3.18
C SER A 77 3.65 -14.07 3.00
N GLY A 78 3.84 -12.78 2.70
CA GLY A 78 5.15 -12.13 2.63
C GLY A 78 5.71 -11.67 3.99
N CYS A 79 4.91 -11.70 5.06
CA CYS A 79 5.34 -11.26 6.38
C CYS A 79 6.24 -12.30 7.07
N PRO A 80 7.27 -11.87 7.82
CA PRO A 80 8.02 -12.77 8.69
C PRO A 80 7.10 -13.50 9.67
N SER A 81 7.48 -14.72 10.04
CA SER A 81 6.66 -15.56 10.93
C SER A 81 6.51 -14.89 12.30
N GLY A 82 5.26 -14.62 12.69
CA GLY A 82 4.92 -14.03 13.99
C GLY A 82 5.07 -12.51 14.07
N ASP A 83 5.43 -11.85 12.97
CA ASP A 83 5.50 -10.40 12.86
C ASP A 83 4.08 -9.82 12.75
N LYS A 84 3.56 -9.33 13.88
CA LYS A 84 2.17 -8.86 13.97
C LYS A 84 2.00 -7.51 13.28
N GLU A 85 3.03 -6.69 13.30
CA GLU A 85 3.08 -5.35 12.70
C GLU A 85 2.93 -5.45 11.18
N CYS A 86 3.69 -6.34 10.55
CA CYS A 86 3.56 -6.63 9.12
C CYS A 86 2.16 -7.19 8.80
N GLN A 87 1.68 -8.16 9.59
CA GLN A 87 0.39 -8.80 9.36
C GLN A 87 -0.77 -7.82 9.48
N LEU A 88 -0.76 -6.99 10.53
CA LEU A 88 -1.75 -5.96 10.79
C LEU A 88 -1.78 -4.93 9.65
N ASN A 89 -0.62 -4.40 9.25
CA ASN A 89 -0.55 -3.45 8.14
C ASN A 89 -1.02 -4.10 6.83
N GLY A 90 -0.58 -5.33 6.54
CA GLY A 90 -0.97 -6.05 5.33
C GLY A 90 -2.47 -6.32 5.24
N LEU A 91 -3.12 -6.74 6.33
CA LEU A 91 -4.57 -6.95 6.36
C LEU A 91 -5.34 -5.63 6.27
N TYR A 92 -4.91 -4.60 6.99
CA TYR A 92 -5.51 -3.27 6.91
C TYR A 92 -5.47 -2.73 5.47
N ARG A 93 -4.28 -2.73 4.84
CA ARG A 93 -4.09 -2.28 3.46
C ARG A 93 -4.88 -3.13 2.49
N TYR A 94 -4.97 -4.45 2.70
CA TYR A 94 -5.80 -5.32 1.88
C TYR A 94 -7.27 -4.89 1.90
N VAL A 95 -7.84 -4.62 3.09
CA VAL A 95 -9.24 -4.19 3.20
C VAL A 95 -9.44 -2.83 2.52
N VAL A 96 -8.58 -1.86 2.83
CA VAL A 96 -8.68 -0.50 2.26
C VAL A 96 -8.51 -0.46 0.74
N GLU A 97 -7.65 -1.31 0.17
CA GLU A 97 -7.34 -1.29 -1.27
C GLU A 97 -8.28 -2.15 -2.14
N ASN A 98 -9.05 -3.07 -1.56
CA ASN A 98 -9.81 -4.08 -2.32
C ASN A 98 -11.32 -4.04 -2.09
N TYR A 99 -11.82 -3.14 -1.25
CA TYR A 99 -13.22 -3.04 -0.89
C TYR A 99 -13.71 -1.60 -0.98
N ASP A 100 -14.82 -1.40 -1.67
CA ASP A 100 -15.44 -0.09 -1.86
C ASP A 100 -16.39 0.25 -0.70
N TYR A 101 -16.57 1.55 -0.44
CA TYR A 101 -17.58 2.02 0.49
C TYR A 101 -18.96 2.04 -0.18
N TYR A 102 -19.92 1.30 0.39
CA TYR A 102 -21.32 1.31 -0.04
C TYR A 102 -22.24 1.64 1.13
N SER A 103 -23.01 2.71 1.01
CA SER A 103 -24.06 2.99 2.00
C SER A 103 -25.11 1.90 2.03
N ASP A 104 -25.64 1.69 3.23
CA ASP A 104 -26.74 0.78 3.47
C ASP A 104 -28.00 1.00 2.62
N PRO A 105 -28.79 -0.07 2.38
CA PRO A 105 -30.10 0.05 1.75
C PRO A 105 -31.04 0.99 2.54
N ARG A 106 -31.94 1.66 1.83
CA ARG A 106 -32.90 2.63 2.42
C ARG A 106 -33.78 2.11 3.57
N ALA A 107 -33.87 0.80 3.76
CA ALA A 107 -34.73 0.18 4.77
C ALA A 107 -34.17 0.31 6.20
N GLY A 108 -32.91 0.69 6.36
CA GLY A 108 -32.21 0.81 7.63
C GLY A 108 -30.89 0.04 7.61
N GLU A 109 -30.31 -0.16 8.79
CA GLU A 109 -29.05 -0.87 8.97
C GLU A 109 -29.07 -2.28 8.33
N TYR A 110 -28.08 -2.61 7.51
CA TYR A 110 -27.88 -3.95 6.96
C TYR A 110 -26.46 -4.44 7.19
N ILE A 111 -26.25 -5.01 8.38
CA ILE A 111 -24.97 -5.57 8.79
C ILE A 111 -24.62 -6.82 7.97
N GLN A 112 -23.49 -6.79 7.29
CA GLN A 112 -22.97 -7.89 6.48
C GLN A 112 -22.02 -8.79 7.27
N SER A 113 -22.06 -10.08 6.94
CA SER A 113 -21.01 -11.01 7.35
C SER A 113 -19.68 -10.69 6.63
N PRO A 114 -18.53 -11.15 7.15
CA PRO A 114 -17.26 -11.07 6.42
C PRO A 114 -17.36 -11.68 5.01
N GLN A 115 -18.07 -12.80 4.86
CA GLN A 115 -18.23 -13.50 3.59
C GLN A 115 -19.07 -12.70 2.59
N ASP A 116 -20.12 -12.02 3.05
CA ASP A 116 -20.96 -11.16 2.19
C ASP A 116 -20.20 -9.91 1.75
N THR A 117 -19.50 -9.25 2.68
CA THR A 117 -18.61 -8.11 2.37
C THR A 117 -17.56 -8.50 1.33
N MET A 118 -16.95 -9.69 1.50
CA MET A 118 -15.97 -10.22 0.56
C MET A 118 -16.53 -10.50 -0.84
N LYS A 119 -17.75 -11.01 -0.88
CA LYS A 119 -18.47 -11.36 -2.12
C LYS A 119 -18.95 -10.13 -2.86
N ILE A 120 -19.43 -9.11 -2.16
CA ILE A 120 -19.92 -7.84 -2.72
C ILE A 120 -18.77 -6.91 -3.09
N LYS A 121 -17.58 -7.14 -2.52
CA LYS A 121 -16.39 -6.27 -2.68
C LYS A 121 -16.64 -4.85 -2.13
N GLY A 122 -17.40 -4.77 -1.05
CA GLY A 122 -17.65 -3.51 -0.36
C GLY A 122 -18.74 -3.62 0.70
N GLY A 123 -18.88 -2.54 1.46
CA GLY A 123 -19.81 -2.32 2.56
C GLY A 123 -19.55 -0.94 3.15
N ASP A 124 -20.26 -0.52 4.18
CA ASP A 124 -19.96 0.72 4.90
C ASP A 124 -19.08 0.47 6.13
N CYS A 125 -19.17 1.35 7.13
CA CYS A 125 -18.18 1.43 8.19
C CYS A 125 -18.11 0.17 9.06
N GLU A 126 -19.26 -0.40 9.42
CA GLU A 126 -19.34 -1.61 10.23
C GLU A 126 -18.95 -2.84 9.43
N ASP A 127 -19.36 -2.95 8.17
CA ASP A 127 -19.09 -4.12 7.33
C ASP A 127 -17.58 -4.32 7.12
N LEU A 128 -16.90 -3.23 6.74
CA LEU A 128 -15.45 -3.24 6.55
C LEU A 128 -14.70 -3.47 7.86
N THR A 129 -15.25 -2.95 8.98
CA THR A 129 -14.72 -3.20 10.32
C THR A 129 -14.87 -4.66 10.74
N ILE A 130 -16.04 -5.26 10.51
CA ILE A 130 -16.35 -6.66 10.81
C ILE A 130 -15.43 -7.58 10.01
N LEU A 131 -15.24 -7.30 8.71
CA LEU A 131 -14.31 -8.03 7.87
C LEU A 131 -12.87 -7.93 8.42
N LEU A 132 -12.39 -6.72 8.69
CA LEU A 132 -11.03 -6.50 9.17
C LEU A 132 -10.79 -7.17 10.53
N SER A 133 -11.69 -6.98 11.50
CA SER A 133 -11.63 -7.64 12.80
C SER A 133 -11.61 -9.16 12.67
N SER A 134 -12.47 -9.73 11.82
CA SER A 134 -12.53 -11.18 11.63
C SER A 134 -11.22 -11.74 11.04
N LEU A 135 -10.59 -11.03 10.09
CA LEU A 135 -9.30 -11.44 9.54
C LEU A 135 -8.17 -11.38 10.59
N LEU A 136 -8.15 -10.32 11.40
CA LEU A 136 -7.14 -10.13 12.45
C LEU A 136 -7.27 -11.16 13.58
N GLU A 137 -8.49 -11.39 14.08
CA GLU A 137 -8.76 -12.36 15.15
C GLU A 137 -8.39 -13.79 14.72
N ASN A 138 -8.65 -14.15 13.46
CA ASN A 138 -8.25 -15.45 12.91
C ASN A 138 -6.73 -15.64 12.77
N LEU A 139 -5.93 -14.57 12.84
CA LEU A 139 -4.48 -14.62 12.98
C LEU A 139 -3.98 -14.46 14.43
N GLY A 140 -4.89 -14.32 15.40
CA GLY A 140 -4.55 -14.15 16.81
C GLY A 140 -4.11 -12.72 17.17
N ILE A 141 -4.52 -11.73 16.37
CA ILE A 141 -4.37 -10.31 16.70
C ILE A 141 -5.67 -9.86 17.37
N LYS A 142 -5.61 -9.60 18.68
CA LYS A 142 -6.77 -9.18 19.49
C LYS A 142 -7.33 -7.87 18.96
N THR A 143 -8.64 -7.80 18.82
CA THR A 143 -9.36 -6.61 18.36
C THR A 143 -10.40 -6.11 19.34
N TYR A 144 -10.81 -4.86 19.16
CA TYR A 144 -12.04 -4.30 19.74
C TYR A 144 -12.87 -3.70 18.63
N LEU A 145 -14.18 -3.94 18.62
CA LEU A 145 -15.11 -3.15 17.84
C LEU A 145 -15.30 -1.79 18.54
N VAL A 146 -15.07 -0.69 17.83
CA VAL A 146 -15.37 0.64 18.34
C VAL A 146 -16.59 1.19 17.66
N LEU A 147 -17.60 1.52 18.46
CA LEU A 147 -18.81 2.20 18.01
C LEU A 147 -18.80 3.65 18.47
N THR A 148 -19.18 4.53 17.55
CA THR A 148 -19.51 5.93 17.83
C THR A 148 -20.99 6.18 17.52
N ASP A 149 -21.42 7.44 17.57
CA ASP A 149 -22.79 7.79 17.19
C ASP A 149 -23.06 7.64 15.67
N THR A 150 -22.01 7.70 14.83
CA THR A 150 -22.16 7.76 13.36
C THR A 150 -21.11 6.96 12.59
N HIS A 151 -20.30 6.14 13.26
CA HIS A 151 -19.16 5.44 12.65
C HIS A 151 -18.77 4.20 13.44
N ALA A 152 -18.25 3.20 12.75
CA ALA A 152 -17.62 2.00 13.30
C ALA A 152 -16.20 1.82 12.75
N TYR A 153 -15.28 1.41 13.62
CA TYR A 153 -13.89 1.07 13.29
C TYR A 153 -13.38 0.03 14.29
N CYS A 154 -12.21 -0.56 14.08
CA CYS A 154 -11.63 -1.48 15.07
C CYS A 154 -10.34 -0.94 15.70
N LEU A 155 -10.04 -1.45 16.88
CA LEU A 155 -8.69 -1.39 17.44
C LEU A 155 -8.01 -2.74 17.26
N ALA A 156 -6.70 -2.76 17.08
CA ALA A 156 -5.89 -3.97 17.11
C ALA A 156 -4.75 -3.83 18.11
N CYS A 157 -4.61 -4.81 19.00
CA CYS A 157 -3.76 -4.70 20.19
C CYS A 157 -2.51 -5.59 20.14
N GLY A 158 -1.51 -5.19 20.92
CA GLY A 158 -0.30 -5.98 21.14
C GLY A 158 0.67 -5.92 19.98
N VAL A 159 0.83 -4.73 19.40
CA VAL A 159 1.84 -4.40 18.38
C VAL A 159 2.71 -3.23 18.84
N ASP A 160 3.95 -3.19 18.35
CA ASP A 160 4.87 -2.09 18.55
C ASP A 160 4.68 -1.00 17.49
N THR A 161 4.58 0.25 17.94
CA THR A 161 4.31 1.40 17.07
C THR A 161 5.52 1.82 16.23
N GLU A 162 6.74 1.60 16.73
CA GLU A 162 7.96 1.94 16.00
C GLU A 162 8.20 0.94 14.85
N ASP A 163 8.00 -0.34 15.12
CA ASP A 163 8.12 -1.40 14.11
C ASP A 163 6.98 -1.30 13.07
N LEU A 164 5.74 -1.04 13.51
CA LEU A 164 4.60 -0.84 12.61
C LEU A 164 4.80 0.33 11.64
N TRP A 165 5.46 1.41 12.06
CA TRP A 165 5.68 2.58 11.21
C TRP A 165 6.50 2.25 9.96
N GLN A 166 7.44 1.31 10.05
CA GLN A 166 8.26 0.90 8.90
C GLN A 166 7.40 0.30 7.78
N TYR A 167 6.43 -0.55 8.15
CA TYR A 167 5.49 -1.16 7.20
C TYR A 167 4.48 -0.15 6.65
N ILE A 168 4.05 0.81 7.47
CA ILE A 168 3.19 1.92 7.03
C ILE A 168 3.90 2.74 5.96
N GLU A 169 5.13 3.17 6.23
CA GLU A 169 5.94 3.97 5.32
C GLU A 169 6.11 3.27 3.96
N GLU A 170 6.46 1.98 3.96
CA GLU A 170 6.58 1.19 2.72
C GLU A 170 5.27 1.12 1.93
N SER A 171 4.14 0.89 2.61
CA SER A 171 2.83 0.80 1.96
C SER A 171 2.39 2.11 1.31
N ILE A 172 2.67 3.24 1.96
CA ILE A 172 2.33 4.57 1.46
C ILE A 172 3.24 4.95 0.31
N ILE A 173 4.54 4.69 0.41
CA ILE A 173 5.49 4.87 -0.70
C ILE A 173 5.04 4.08 -1.93
N THR A 174 4.60 2.84 -1.72
CA THR A 174 4.06 1.99 -2.79
C THR A 174 2.82 2.61 -3.42
N GLN A 175 1.91 3.14 -2.60
CA GLN A 175 0.70 3.79 -3.09
C GLN A 175 1.00 5.07 -3.90
N VAL A 176 1.82 5.97 -3.36
CA VAL A 176 2.28 7.17 -4.07
C VAL A 176 2.98 6.81 -5.37
N SER A 177 3.79 5.74 -5.38
CA SER A 177 4.45 5.25 -6.59
C SER A 177 3.44 4.81 -7.67
N LYS A 178 2.37 4.09 -7.29
CA LYS A 178 1.31 3.68 -8.22
C LYS A 178 0.63 4.90 -8.83
N ASP A 179 0.29 5.88 -7.99
CA ASP A 179 -0.38 7.11 -8.41
C ASP A 179 0.45 7.94 -9.38
N LEU A 180 1.71 8.20 -9.05
CA LEU A 180 2.61 8.97 -9.91
C LEU A 180 2.88 8.26 -11.24
N GLY A 181 3.06 6.92 -11.20
CA GLY A 181 3.28 6.13 -12.40
C GLY A 181 2.07 6.15 -13.35
N GLN A 182 0.85 5.98 -12.81
CA GLN A 182 -0.36 5.91 -13.61
C GLN A 182 -0.87 7.30 -14.06
N LYS A 183 -0.92 8.27 -13.14
CA LYS A 183 -1.55 9.58 -13.41
C LYS A 183 -0.64 10.52 -14.17
N GLU A 184 0.67 10.48 -13.93
CA GLU A 184 1.61 11.44 -14.53
C GLU A 184 2.41 10.87 -15.71
N ASN A 185 2.21 9.60 -16.05
CA ASN A 185 3.01 8.88 -17.06
C ASN A 185 4.53 9.04 -16.84
N ARG A 186 4.93 9.10 -15.56
CA ARG A 186 6.32 9.25 -15.14
C ARG A 186 6.91 7.88 -14.82
N LYS A 187 8.20 7.72 -15.11
CA LYS A 187 8.95 6.54 -14.66
C LYS A 187 9.28 6.73 -13.19
N VAL A 188 8.66 5.92 -12.34
CA VAL A 188 8.89 5.93 -10.90
C VAL A 188 9.58 4.62 -10.51
N VAL A 189 10.57 4.70 -9.62
CA VAL A 189 11.29 3.53 -9.10
C VAL A 189 11.46 3.66 -7.60
N ILE A 190 11.41 2.53 -6.90
CA ILE A 190 11.76 2.44 -5.48
C ILE A 190 13.16 1.81 -5.42
N GLU A 191 14.14 2.52 -4.87
CA GLU A 191 15.50 2.00 -4.63
C GLU A 191 15.82 2.13 -3.13
N ASN A 192 16.06 1.01 -2.44
CA ASN A 192 16.36 0.97 -0.99
C ASN A 192 15.32 1.70 -0.13
N GLY A 193 14.03 1.46 -0.37
CA GLY A 193 12.93 2.11 0.35
C GLY A 193 12.68 3.57 -0.06
N ASN A 194 13.49 4.16 -0.95
CA ASN A 194 13.35 5.55 -1.35
C ASN A 194 12.63 5.66 -2.70
N LEU A 195 11.68 6.60 -2.78
CA LEU A 195 10.88 6.85 -3.97
C LEU A 195 11.59 7.84 -4.91
N PHE A 196 11.80 7.44 -6.17
CA PHE A 196 12.42 8.29 -7.18
C PHE A 196 11.55 8.44 -8.43
N VAL A 197 11.42 9.68 -8.89
CA VAL A 197 11.03 9.97 -10.27
C VAL A 197 12.29 9.94 -11.12
N VAL A 198 12.26 9.22 -12.25
CA VAL A 198 13.42 9.01 -13.12
C VAL A 198 13.21 9.65 -14.47
N GLU A 199 14.08 10.60 -14.82
CA GLU A 199 14.22 11.09 -16.19
C GLU A 199 15.45 10.45 -16.84
N GLU A 200 15.34 10.05 -18.10
CA GLU A 200 16.41 9.40 -18.84
C GLU A 200 16.64 10.12 -20.17
N LYS A 201 17.90 10.42 -20.48
CA LYS A 201 18.33 10.97 -21.77
C LYS A 201 19.45 10.12 -22.33
N GLN A 202 19.36 9.78 -23.60
CA GLN A 202 20.40 9.07 -24.33
C GLN A 202 20.64 9.75 -25.66
N GLN A 203 21.90 9.99 -26.00
CA GLN A 203 22.28 10.69 -27.22
C GLN A 203 23.72 10.36 -27.64
N THR A 204 23.95 10.49 -28.94
CA THR A 204 25.28 10.42 -29.55
C THR A 204 25.56 11.72 -30.27
N PHE A 205 26.72 12.33 -30.05
CA PHE A 205 27.07 13.61 -30.66
C PHE A 205 28.58 13.78 -30.83
N VAL A 206 28.98 14.76 -31.64
CA VAL A 206 30.37 15.14 -31.82
C VAL A 206 30.68 16.36 -30.96
N LEU A 207 31.60 16.22 -30.00
CA LEU A 207 32.11 17.27 -29.15
C LEU A 207 33.44 17.78 -29.70
N LYS A 208 33.43 19.02 -30.21
CA LYS A 208 34.61 19.60 -30.84
C LYS A 208 35.77 19.79 -29.87
N GLU A 209 36.98 19.82 -30.41
CA GLU A 209 38.20 20.15 -29.65
C GLU A 209 38.03 21.49 -28.89
N GLU A 210 38.50 21.52 -27.63
CA GLU A 210 38.38 22.63 -26.69
C GLU A 210 36.94 23.12 -26.41
N ARG A 211 35.94 22.32 -26.75
CA ARG A 211 34.53 22.61 -26.43
C ARG A 211 34.04 21.80 -25.23
N VAL A 212 32.98 22.35 -24.65
CA VAL A 212 32.22 21.77 -23.56
C VAL A 212 30.80 21.49 -23.99
N TYR A 213 30.20 20.47 -23.37
CA TYR A 213 28.80 20.08 -23.57
C TYR A 213 28.11 19.94 -22.22
N TYR A 214 26.85 20.37 -22.10
CA TYR A 214 26.07 20.29 -20.87
C TYR A 214 24.79 19.47 -21.08
N CYS A 215 24.52 18.55 -20.14
CA CYS A 215 23.24 17.86 -20.01
C CYS A 215 22.76 17.94 -18.58
N GLY A 216 21.65 18.63 -18.34
CA GLY A 216 21.06 18.79 -17.02
C GLY A 216 19.92 19.78 -16.99
N GLY A 217 19.55 20.18 -15.78
CA GLY A 217 18.53 21.19 -15.53
C GLY A 217 19.05 22.62 -15.58
N ASP A 218 18.23 23.54 -15.07
CA ASP A 218 18.52 24.98 -15.02
C ASP A 218 19.27 25.41 -13.75
N GLY A 219 19.42 24.52 -12.77
CA GLY A 219 20.00 24.81 -11.46
C GLY A 219 19.02 25.34 -10.43
N SER A 220 17.70 25.28 -10.70
CA SER A 220 16.67 25.53 -9.70
C SER A 220 16.95 24.70 -8.44
N LYS A 221 16.75 25.32 -7.27
CA LYS A 221 16.82 24.59 -6.00
C LYS A 221 15.60 23.70 -5.89
N PHE A 222 15.79 22.48 -5.41
CA PHE A 222 14.65 21.63 -5.13
C PHE A 222 13.85 22.20 -3.96
N THR A 223 12.53 22.10 -4.10
CA THR A 223 11.54 22.41 -3.08
C THR A 223 10.68 21.18 -2.88
N SER A 224 10.05 21.06 -1.70
CA SER A 224 9.07 20.01 -1.42
C SER A 224 8.12 19.80 -2.61
N PRO A 225 7.85 18.55 -3.02
CA PRO A 225 8.23 17.29 -2.35
C PRO A 225 9.61 16.72 -2.76
N ILE A 226 10.39 17.39 -3.61
CA ILE A 226 11.71 16.91 -4.03
C ILE A 226 12.76 17.43 -3.05
N GLU A 227 13.55 16.54 -2.44
CA GLU A 227 14.61 16.97 -1.50
C GLU A 227 15.99 17.03 -2.16
N TYR A 228 16.32 15.99 -2.93
CA TYR A 228 17.60 15.90 -3.62
C TYR A 228 17.49 15.09 -4.90
N MET A 229 18.56 15.13 -5.69
CA MET A 229 18.70 14.37 -6.92
C MET A 229 19.98 13.54 -6.90
N LYS A 230 19.90 12.37 -7.53
CA LYS A 230 21.03 11.54 -7.92
C LYS A 230 21.15 11.55 -9.44
N ILE A 231 22.37 11.67 -9.96
CA ILE A 231 22.65 11.46 -11.39
C ILE A 231 23.38 10.13 -11.54
N LYS A 232 22.88 9.23 -12.39
CA LYS A 232 23.64 8.06 -12.89
C LYS A 232 23.96 8.30 -14.36
N TYR A 233 25.19 8.07 -14.80
CA TYR A 233 25.58 8.30 -16.19
C TYR A 233 26.55 7.23 -16.71
N ASP A 234 26.38 6.89 -17.98
CA ASP A 234 27.31 6.11 -18.78
C ASP A 234 27.83 7.01 -19.91
N VAL A 235 29.14 7.17 -20.01
CA VAL A 235 29.80 7.93 -21.07
C VAL A 235 30.78 7.03 -21.78
N SER A 236 30.74 7.02 -23.11
CA SER A 236 31.81 6.49 -23.96
C SER A 236 32.24 7.54 -24.97
N SER A 237 33.53 7.64 -25.24
CA SER A 237 34.06 8.60 -26.19
C SER A 237 35.26 8.10 -26.98
N SER A 238 35.39 8.57 -28.21
CA SER A 238 36.54 8.30 -29.08
C SER A 238 37.80 9.07 -28.67
N GLN A 239 37.71 10.06 -27.78
CA GLN A 239 38.84 10.81 -27.23
C GLN A 239 38.68 10.96 -25.71
N PRO A 240 39.77 11.10 -24.93
CA PRO A 240 39.67 11.30 -23.49
C PRO A 240 38.90 12.59 -23.16
N LEU A 241 37.93 12.48 -22.24
CA LEU A 241 37.11 13.58 -21.76
C LEU A 241 37.36 13.86 -20.27
N THR A 242 37.13 15.10 -19.86
CA THR A 242 36.91 15.43 -18.45
C THR A 242 35.42 15.63 -18.19
N ILE A 243 34.93 15.07 -17.09
CA ILE A 243 33.53 15.09 -16.67
C ILE A 243 33.42 15.87 -15.36
N TYR A 244 32.46 16.78 -15.31
CA TYR A 244 32.11 17.53 -14.09
C TYR A 244 30.62 17.35 -13.82
N VAL A 245 30.26 17.11 -12.57
CA VAL A 245 28.88 17.32 -12.10
C VAL A 245 28.79 18.73 -11.53
N VAL A 246 27.81 19.52 -11.97
CA VAL A 246 27.66 20.93 -11.60
C VAL A 246 26.27 21.23 -11.04
N PRO A 247 26.13 22.20 -10.12
CA PRO A 247 24.84 22.53 -9.51
C PRO A 247 23.87 23.25 -10.45
N SER A 248 24.33 23.85 -11.55
CA SER A 248 23.47 24.60 -12.46
C SER A 248 24.04 24.72 -13.86
N ARG A 249 23.20 25.13 -14.81
CA ARG A 249 23.62 25.53 -16.16
C ARG A 249 24.52 26.77 -16.15
N ALA A 250 24.39 27.67 -15.17
CA ALA A 250 25.24 28.84 -15.08
C ALA A 250 26.72 28.47 -14.91
N GLU A 251 27.03 27.35 -14.25
CA GLU A 251 28.41 26.87 -14.11
C GLU A 251 29.01 26.41 -15.45
N PHE A 252 28.17 25.84 -16.33
CA PHE A 252 28.56 25.53 -17.70
C PHE A 252 28.86 26.79 -18.52
N GLU A 253 28.07 27.85 -18.33
CA GLU A 253 28.28 29.14 -19.00
C GLU A 253 29.59 29.77 -18.54
N SER A 254 29.82 29.86 -17.22
CA SER A 254 31.11 30.32 -16.65
C SER A 254 32.30 29.52 -17.17
N MET A 255 32.19 28.18 -17.23
CA MET A 255 33.25 27.33 -17.78
C MET A 255 33.50 27.58 -19.27
N SER A 256 32.45 27.77 -20.05
CA SER A 256 32.54 28.05 -21.50
C SER A 256 33.23 29.38 -21.80
N GLU A 257 33.15 30.33 -20.87
CA GLU A 257 33.80 31.65 -20.93
C GLU A 257 35.22 31.66 -20.33
N GLY A 258 35.72 30.52 -19.85
CA GLY A 258 37.03 30.43 -19.19
C GLY A 258 37.08 31.05 -17.81
N GLN A 259 35.92 31.28 -17.19
CA GLN A 259 35.80 31.79 -15.82
C GLN A 259 35.85 30.66 -14.80
N THR A 260 36.06 31.02 -13.54
CA THR A 260 35.93 30.09 -12.41
C THR A 260 34.49 29.62 -12.27
N PHE A 261 34.29 28.33 -12.06
CA PHE A 261 32.97 27.71 -11.91
C PHE A 261 32.99 26.71 -10.74
N LYS A 262 31.80 26.37 -10.24
CA LYS A 262 31.58 25.39 -9.17
C LYS A 262 31.20 24.04 -9.77
N HIS A 263 31.70 22.99 -9.14
CA HIS A 263 31.34 21.61 -9.43
C HIS A 263 31.42 20.79 -8.14
N TYR A 264 30.91 19.57 -8.16
CA TYR A 264 31.03 18.61 -7.06
C TYR A 264 32.36 17.84 -7.21
N PRO A 265 33.40 18.13 -6.41
CA PRO A 265 34.74 17.60 -6.67
C PRO A 265 34.82 16.08 -6.53
N SER A 266 34.02 15.49 -5.64
CA SER A 266 33.92 14.04 -5.46
C SER A 266 33.32 13.30 -6.66
N CYS A 267 32.73 14.03 -7.60
CA CYS A 267 32.08 13.49 -8.80
C CYS A 267 32.81 13.90 -10.09
N GLN A 268 34.03 14.44 -9.98
CA GLN A 268 34.85 14.79 -11.13
C GLN A 268 35.62 13.56 -11.61
N ASN A 269 35.63 13.34 -12.92
CA ASN A 269 36.44 12.31 -13.57
C ASN A 269 37.27 12.93 -14.70
N GLN A 270 38.54 12.54 -14.84
CA GLN A 270 39.48 13.08 -15.83
C GLN A 270 40.01 11.96 -16.73
N ASP A 271 40.41 12.31 -17.96
CA ASP A 271 41.02 11.42 -18.95
C ASP A 271 40.20 10.14 -19.25
N ILE A 272 38.88 10.30 -19.36
CA ILE A 272 37.93 9.20 -19.51
C ILE A 272 37.62 8.91 -20.98
N LEU A 273 37.80 7.65 -21.38
CA LEU A 273 37.27 7.10 -22.64
C LEU A 273 35.94 6.36 -22.44
N GLN A 274 35.75 5.73 -21.28
CA GLN A 274 34.51 5.06 -20.93
C GLN A 274 34.35 5.04 -19.41
N ILE A 275 33.15 5.35 -18.92
CA ILE A 275 32.81 5.28 -17.51
C ILE A 275 31.32 5.00 -17.31
N SER A 276 30.99 4.32 -16.22
CA SER A 276 29.65 4.23 -15.64
C SER A 276 29.78 4.65 -14.19
N ASP A 277 29.13 5.74 -13.80
CA ASP A 277 29.31 6.36 -12.48
C ASP A 277 28.04 7.09 -12.01
N SER A 278 28.04 7.55 -10.77
CA SER A 278 26.92 8.29 -10.19
C SER A 278 27.36 9.37 -9.20
N CYS A 279 26.53 10.40 -9.05
CA CYS A 279 26.72 11.48 -8.09
C CYS A 279 25.42 11.73 -7.33
N ASP A 280 25.49 11.66 -6.00
CA ASP A 280 24.33 11.67 -5.10
C ASP A 280 24.29 12.96 -4.26
N GLY A 281 23.13 13.25 -3.66
CA GLY A 281 22.97 14.36 -2.72
C GLY A 281 22.95 15.75 -3.38
N LEU A 282 22.56 15.84 -4.65
CA LEU A 282 22.49 17.12 -5.37
C LEU A 282 21.23 17.88 -4.93
N THR A 283 21.40 19.08 -4.38
CA THR A 283 20.28 19.91 -3.87
C THR A 283 19.72 20.90 -4.90
N ASN A 284 20.29 20.91 -6.10
CA ASN A 284 19.85 21.72 -7.24
C ASN A 284 19.64 20.83 -8.46
N TYR A 285 18.76 21.24 -9.37
CA TYR A 285 18.57 20.61 -10.67
C TYR A 285 19.71 20.96 -11.63
N GLY A 286 20.90 20.47 -11.29
CA GLY A 286 22.13 20.66 -12.05
C GLY A 286 22.31 19.63 -13.17
N GLY A 287 23.56 19.33 -13.50
CA GLY A 287 23.86 18.48 -14.65
C GLY A 287 25.29 18.02 -14.78
N LEU A 288 25.57 17.39 -15.91
CA LEU A 288 26.86 16.90 -16.32
C LEU A 288 27.47 17.83 -17.36
N ILE A 289 28.71 18.27 -17.16
CA ILE A 289 29.54 18.90 -18.18
C ILE A 289 30.55 17.86 -18.69
N LEU A 290 30.65 17.73 -20.01
CA LEU A 290 31.72 17.00 -20.69
C LEU A 290 32.64 17.99 -21.39
N LYS A 291 33.94 17.91 -21.11
CA LYS A 291 34.99 18.74 -21.73
C LYS A 291 35.91 17.88 -22.57
N ASN A 292 36.09 18.25 -23.84
CA ASN A 292 37.17 17.74 -24.67
C ASN A 292 38.39 18.68 -24.56
N GLY A 293 39.30 18.39 -23.63
CA GLY A 293 40.47 19.22 -23.33
C GLY A 293 41.76 18.77 -24.02
N ASN A 294 41.67 18.05 -25.13
CA ASN A 294 42.84 17.54 -25.82
C ASN A 294 43.60 18.67 -26.54
N LEU A 295 44.69 19.16 -25.96
CA LEU A 295 45.64 20.03 -26.66
C LEU A 295 46.53 19.23 -27.63
N GLY A 296 46.16 19.15 -28.90
CA GLY A 296 46.98 18.54 -29.95
C GLY A 296 47.54 19.58 -30.94
N LEU A 297 48.86 19.63 -31.12
CA LEU A 297 49.50 20.62 -32.01
C LEU A 297 49.20 20.43 -33.52
N PHE A 298 48.66 19.28 -33.99
CA PHE A 298 48.61 18.98 -35.43
C PHE A 298 47.43 18.12 -35.95
N SER A 299 46.31 17.98 -35.23
CA SER A 299 45.15 17.23 -35.76
C SER A 299 43.85 17.64 -35.08
N ASN A 300 42.76 17.81 -35.83
CA ASN A 300 41.42 17.97 -35.28
C ASN A 300 41.06 16.76 -34.40
N LYS A 301 40.93 16.97 -33.08
CA LYS A 301 40.61 15.92 -32.09
C LYS A 301 39.16 16.00 -31.62
N ASP A 302 38.23 16.22 -32.54
CA ASP A 302 36.81 16.08 -32.28
C ASP A 302 36.50 14.70 -31.66
N ALA A 303 35.71 14.70 -30.60
CA ALA A 303 35.35 13.50 -29.86
C ALA A 303 33.92 13.07 -30.25
N THR A 304 33.75 11.84 -30.74
CA THR A 304 32.41 11.23 -30.80
C THR A 304 32.08 10.76 -29.39
N VAL A 305 30.91 11.13 -28.88
CA VAL A 305 30.48 10.88 -27.50
C VAL A 305 29.13 10.18 -27.52
N ASP A 306 29.05 9.03 -26.86
CA ASP A 306 27.82 8.36 -26.49
C ASP A 306 27.54 8.66 -25.01
N LEU A 307 26.45 9.38 -24.73
CA LEU A 307 26.02 9.72 -23.38
C LEU A 307 24.67 9.08 -23.09
N LYS A 308 24.60 8.33 -22.00
CA LYS A 308 23.36 7.94 -21.33
C LYS A 308 23.36 8.52 -19.93
N ILE A 309 22.32 9.24 -19.58
CA ILE A 309 22.21 9.89 -18.27
C ILE A 309 20.80 9.71 -17.71
N LYS A 310 20.73 9.45 -16.42
CA LYS A 310 19.49 9.32 -15.65
C LYS A 310 19.52 10.27 -14.46
N PHE A 311 18.45 11.03 -14.30
CA PHE A 311 18.20 11.89 -13.16
C PHE A 311 17.17 11.22 -12.27
N TYR A 312 17.56 10.94 -11.03
CA TYR A 312 16.73 10.33 -10.00
C TYR A 312 16.35 11.42 -9.00
N PHE A 313 15.11 11.90 -9.07
CA PHE A 313 14.58 12.90 -8.16
C PHE A 313 13.96 12.20 -6.96
N TYR A 314 14.56 12.35 -5.79
CA TYR A 314 14.04 11.77 -4.55
C TYR A 314 12.81 12.55 -4.09
N LEU A 315 11.70 11.85 -3.92
CA LEU A 315 10.47 12.39 -3.36
C LEU A 315 10.40 12.04 -1.88
N SER A 316 10.20 13.04 -1.03
CA SER A 316 10.01 12.84 0.40
C SER A 316 8.67 12.13 0.67
N PRO A 317 8.66 10.90 1.22
CA PRO A 317 7.43 10.24 1.65
C PRO A 317 6.73 11.02 2.77
N TYR A 318 7.52 11.66 3.64
CA TYR A 318 7.06 12.41 4.81
C TYR A 318 6.23 13.64 4.44
N GLU A 319 6.43 14.21 3.25
CA GLU A 319 5.60 15.31 2.74
C GLU A 319 4.19 14.84 2.32
N PHE A 320 4.02 13.55 2.04
CA PHE A 320 2.68 12.96 1.87
C PHE A 320 2.02 12.64 3.20
N LEU A 321 2.79 12.61 4.30
CA LEU A 321 2.36 12.26 5.66
C LEU A 321 2.80 13.30 6.72
N PRO A 322 2.62 14.62 6.50
CA PRO A 322 3.17 15.60 7.41
C PRO A 322 2.48 15.52 8.77
N ASN A 323 3.28 15.39 9.84
CA ASN A 323 2.83 15.33 11.23
C ASN A 323 1.96 14.11 11.60
N GLN A 324 2.00 13.06 10.79
CA GLN A 324 1.26 11.84 11.07
C GLN A 324 1.90 11.05 12.22
N LYS A 325 1.04 10.49 13.05
CA LYS A 325 1.41 9.68 14.21
C LYS A 325 0.46 8.50 14.26
N ILE A 326 0.95 7.36 14.69
CA ILE A 326 0.09 6.21 14.96
C ILE A 326 -0.78 6.55 16.17
N SER A 327 -2.07 6.69 15.94
CA SER A 327 -3.07 6.85 16.99
C SER A 327 -3.38 5.50 17.63
N TYR A 328 -3.34 5.46 18.96
CA TYR A 328 -3.63 4.27 19.74
C TYR A 328 -4.27 4.62 21.07
N TYR A 329 -4.89 3.62 21.69
CA TYR A 329 -5.35 3.64 23.08
C TYR A 329 -4.57 2.61 23.88
N GLU A 330 -4.39 2.84 25.18
CA GLU A 330 -3.88 1.82 26.09
C GLU A 330 -5.05 1.09 26.75
N LEU A 331 -5.29 -0.16 26.34
CA LEU A 331 -6.33 -1.03 26.90
C LEU A 331 -5.67 -2.32 27.40
N ASP A 332 -6.05 -2.78 28.60
CA ASP A 332 -5.50 -4.00 29.22
C ASP A 332 -3.95 -4.06 29.23
N ASN A 333 -3.30 -2.93 29.45
CA ASN A 333 -1.84 -2.75 29.42
C ASN A 333 -1.19 -3.06 28.06
N GLN A 334 -1.96 -2.96 26.96
CA GLN A 334 -1.48 -3.10 25.60
C GLN A 334 -1.80 -1.83 24.80
N LYS A 335 -0.89 -1.46 23.90
CA LYS A 335 -1.21 -0.48 22.86
C LYS A 335 -2.17 -1.11 21.86
N CYS A 336 -3.26 -0.41 21.59
CA CYS A 336 -4.32 -0.80 20.69
C CYS A 336 -4.47 0.27 19.60
N ILE A 337 -4.02 -0.06 18.39
CA ILE A 337 -3.91 0.85 17.26
C ILE A 337 -5.28 1.07 16.63
N VAL A 338 -5.58 2.31 16.25
CA VAL A 338 -6.81 2.66 15.53
C VAL A 338 -6.75 2.14 14.09
N LEU A 339 -7.73 1.34 13.69
CA LEU A 339 -7.87 0.83 12.32
C LEU A 339 -9.21 1.28 11.73
N ASP A 340 -9.18 2.39 10.99
CA ASP A 340 -10.32 2.86 10.22
C ASP A 340 -10.22 2.37 8.76
N ALA A 341 -11.01 1.36 8.42
CA ALA A 341 -11.04 0.76 7.08
C ALA A 341 -11.69 1.67 6.03
N THR A 342 -12.28 2.80 6.43
CA THR A 342 -12.92 3.79 5.55
C THR A 342 -12.03 5.01 5.26
N ALA A 343 -10.81 5.05 5.81
CA ALA A 343 -9.89 6.17 5.66
C ALA A 343 -9.38 6.41 4.21
N GLY A 344 -9.75 5.53 3.27
CA GLY A 344 -9.45 5.65 1.85
C GLY A 344 -8.02 5.27 1.50
N GLU A 345 -7.63 5.52 0.25
CA GLU A 345 -6.41 5.00 -0.38
C GLU A 345 -5.10 5.32 0.37
N TYR A 346 -5.05 6.46 1.08
CA TYR A 346 -3.90 6.89 1.90
C TYR A 346 -4.10 6.66 3.42
N GLY A 347 -5.17 5.97 3.81
CA GLY A 347 -5.36 5.50 5.18
C GLY A 347 -4.25 4.53 5.59
N TYR A 348 -3.92 4.52 6.87
CA TYR A 348 -2.93 3.61 7.45
C TYR A 348 -3.30 3.25 8.89
N PRO A 349 -2.76 2.16 9.45
CA PRO A 349 -2.93 1.84 10.87
C PRO A 349 -2.51 2.99 11.79
N GLY A 350 -3.48 3.53 12.54
CA GLY A 350 -3.31 4.68 13.42
C GLY A 350 -3.66 6.02 12.78
N TYR A 351 -4.21 6.04 11.55
CA TYR A 351 -4.71 7.25 10.91
C TYR A 351 -5.78 7.92 11.77
N ASP A 352 -5.51 9.16 12.21
CA ASP A 352 -6.47 9.97 12.95
C ASP A 352 -7.45 10.65 11.97
N ALA A 353 -8.58 9.99 11.71
CA ALA A 353 -9.66 10.56 10.90
C ALA A 353 -10.44 11.68 11.62
N LYS A 354 -9.97 12.18 12.78
CA LYS A 354 -10.70 13.12 13.66
C LYS A 354 -12.07 12.57 14.04
N LEU A 355 -12.09 11.33 14.51
CA LEU A 355 -13.31 10.68 14.95
C LEU A 355 -13.86 11.42 16.17
N GLU A 356 -15.01 12.10 16.01
CA GLU A 356 -15.68 12.86 17.06
C GLU A 356 -16.72 12.00 17.81
N GLY A 357 -17.19 12.50 18.96
CA GLY A 357 -18.25 11.87 19.73
C GLY A 357 -17.79 10.81 20.74
N LYS A 358 -18.76 10.19 21.40
CA LYS A 358 -18.52 9.17 22.43
C LYS A 358 -18.12 7.85 21.77
N LYS A 359 -16.98 7.30 22.18
CA LYS A 359 -16.41 6.06 21.64
C LYS A 359 -16.47 4.96 22.68
N ILE A 360 -16.92 3.78 22.28
CA ILE A 360 -16.96 2.59 23.12
C ILE A 360 -16.24 1.47 22.39
N ALA A 361 -15.11 1.02 22.92
CA ALA A 361 -14.40 -0.18 22.44
C ALA A 361 -14.97 -1.41 23.15
N ILE A 362 -15.33 -2.44 22.40
CA ILE A 362 -15.97 -3.66 22.91
C ILE A 362 -15.20 -4.86 22.39
N ASP A 363 -14.74 -5.72 23.29
CA ASP A 363 -14.06 -6.96 22.96
C ASP A 363 -15.08 -7.95 22.36
N PRO A 364 -14.88 -8.44 21.12
CA PRO A 364 -15.86 -9.30 20.45
C PRO A 364 -16.01 -10.67 21.12
N VAL A 365 -15.00 -11.12 21.88
CA VAL A 365 -14.99 -12.43 22.55
C VAL A 365 -15.53 -12.32 23.97
N THR A 366 -14.97 -11.43 24.78
CA THR A 366 -15.31 -11.34 26.22
C THR A 366 -16.55 -10.47 26.48
N LYS A 367 -16.91 -9.61 25.53
CA LYS A 367 -17.94 -8.56 25.66
C LYS A 367 -17.60 -7.52 26.74
N GLU A 368 -16.36 -7.47 27.22
CA GLU A 368 -15.88 -6.36 28.06
C GLU A 368 -15.74 -5.10 27.20
N TYR A 369 -16.00 -3.93 27.80
CA TYR A 369 -15.96 -2.67 27.06
C TYR A 369 -15.30 -1.52 27.83
N HIS A 370 -14.72 -0.60 27.07
CA HIS A 370 -14.02 0.58 27.55
C HIS A 370 -14.58 1.83 26.88
N TYR A 371 -14.77 2.89 27.66
CA TYR A 371 -15.00 4.23 27.11
C TYR A 371 -13.65 4.82 26.71
N LEU A 372 -13.54 5.24 25.45
CA LEU A 372 -12.32 5.89 24.94
C LEU A 372 -12.47 7.40 25.09
N ASN A 373 -11.44 8.05 25.66
CA ASN A 373 -11.38 9.49 25.88
C ASN A 373 -10.46 10.18 24.88
#